data_AF-B3LVH3-F1
#
_entry.id   AF-B3LVH3-F1
#
_cell.length_a   1.000
_cell.length_b   1.000
_cell.length_c   1.000
_cell.angle_alpha   90.00
_cell.angle_beta   90.00
_cell.angle_gamma   90.00
#
_symmetry.space_group_name_H-M   'P 1'
#
loop_
_entity.id
_entity.type
_entity.pdbx_description
1 polymer ?
#
loop_
_entity_poly.entity_id
_entity_poly.type
_entity_poly.pdbx_seq_one_letter_code
_entity_poly.pdbx_strand_id
1 'polypeptide(L)'
;MEDYAPSRYKMLEKIGEGVHGCVFKAIDLQRNKDVAIKKVALKNKFGNIALNTLREIKTLQLCKSEYILDIIDIYPDLTGLSLVLEYQPDTLYSRLKSEVNPLSRQQVRKFAHQMFKGIAYLHEAGLMHRDIKPANLLISEADVLKIADFGLARLYFPDEESRLYSPQVSTRWYRAPEILWGSQKYSTGVDMWAAGCVVAEMLRGVPLFAGTTDIEQLAIIIRTLGSPRLNQWPELTSLPDYSKIRFPNSVGIHWDNLFPSCTHAVEINLVSNLVVYNPKNRLKASEAVEHNYFQ
;
A
#
# COMPACT_ATOMS: atom_id res chain seq x y z
N MET A 1 -34.90 -12.14 5.94
CA MET A 1 -33.89 -13.21 6.07
C MET A 1 -32.60 -12.50 6.44
N GLU A 2 -32.29 -12.50 7.72
CA GLU A 2 -31.14 -11.78 8.27
C GLU A 2 -29.84 -12.49 7.88
N ASP A 3 -28.83 -11.70 7.56
CA ASP A 3 -27.44 -12.13 7.36
C ASP A 3 -27.05 -13.12 8.48
N TYR A 4 -26.48 -14.27 8.13
CA TYR A 4 -25.97 -15.23 9.11
C TYR A 4 -24.69 -14.65 9.74
N ALA A 5 -24.84 -13.78 10.74
CA ALA A 5 -23.80 -13.52 11.71
C ALA A 5 -23.92 -14.60 12.81
N PRO A 6 -22.87 -15.39 13.08
CA PRO A 6 -22.86 -16.29 14.22
C PRO A 6 -23.28 -15.53 15.47
N SER A 7 -24.00 -16.18 16.40
CA SER A 7 -24.44 -15.59 17.68
C SER A 7 -23.32 -14.96 18.51
N ARG A 8 -22.07 -15.25 18.16
CA ARG A 8 -20.85 -14.64 18.68
C ARG A 8 -20.68 -13.16 18.32
N TYR A 9 -21.10 -12.71 17.13
CA TYR A 9 -20.77 -11.38 16.63
C TYR A 9 -22.01 -10.47 16.59
N LYS A 10 -21.97 -9.38 17.35
CA LYS A 10 -23.01 -8.34 17.32
C LYS A 10 -22.61 -7.27 16.30
N MET A 11 -23.27 -7.27 15.14
CA MET A 11 -23.07 -6.25 14.11
C MET A 11 -23.44 -4.85 14.64
N LEU A 12 -22.61 -3.86 14.33
CA LEU A 12 -22.86 -2.46 14.63
C LEU A 12 -23.11 -1.70 13.33
N GLU A 13 -22.16 -0.90 12.88
CA GLU A 13 -22.28 -0.01 11.72
C GLU A 13 -21.38 -0.45 10.56
N LYS A 14 -21.72 0.02 9.35
CA LYS A 14 -20.86 -0.15 8.18
C LYS A 14 -19.76 0.91 8.22
N ILE A 15 -18.50 0.48 8.21
CA ILE A 15 -17.32 1.35 8.33
C ILE A 15 -16.54 1.48 7.01
N GLY A 16 -16.85 0.67 6.00
CA GLY A 16 -16.19 0.76 4.71
C GLY A 16 -16.94 0.04 3.58
N GLU A 17 -16.74 0.52 2.37
CA GLU A 17 -17.19 -0.11 1.13
C GLU A 17 -16.11 0.03 0.07
N GLY A 18 -15.71 -1.09 -0.52
CA GLY A 18 -14.69 -1.11 -1.57
C GLY A 18 -15.00 -2.15 -2.63
N VAL A 19 -14.08 -2.26 -3.61
CA VAL A 19 -14.19 -3.21 -4.73
C VAL A 19 -14.26 -4.67 -4.27
N HIS A 20 -13.75 -4.95 -3.06
CA HIS A 20 -13.70 -6.29 -2.46
C HIS A 20 -14.86 -6.60 -1.51
N GLY A 21 -15.78 -5.65 -1.30
CA GLY A 21 -16.98 -5.85 -0.48
C GLY A 21 -17.18 -4.78 0.59
N CYS A 22 -18.09 -5.06 1.53
CA CYS A 22 -18.43 -4.18 2.64
C CYS A 22 -17.70 -4.59 3.92
N VAL A 23 -17.28 -3.61 4.70
CA VAL A 23 -16.66 -3.79 6.02
C VAL A 23 -17.58 -3.20 7.07
N PHE A 24 -17.85 -3.99 8.11
CA PHE A 24 -18.69 -3.60 9.24
C PHE A 24 -17.90 -3.64 10.54
N LYS A 25 -18.16 -2.70 11.44
CA LYS A 25 -17.77 -2.82 12.84
C LYS A 25 -18.73 -3.78 13.54
N ALA A 26 -18.20 -4.64 14.38
CA ALA A 26 -18.98 -5.55 15.21
C ALA A 26 -18.30 -5.75 16.57
N ILE A 27 -19.01 -6.36 17.52
CA ILE A 27 -18.46 -6.78 18.81
C ILE A 27 -18.37 -8.30 18.83
N ASP A 28 -17.19 -8.85 19.08
CA ASP A 28 -17.02 -10.26 19.44
C ASP A 28 -17.46 -10.45 20.89
N LEU A 29 -18.66 -11.01 21.09
CA LEU A 29 -19.29 -11.19 22.40
C LEU A 29 -18.52 -12.20 23.29
N GLN A 30 -17.71 -13.08 22.70
CA GLN A 30 -16.89 -14.02 23.46
C GLN A 30 -15.65 -13.34 24.05
N ARG A 31 -15.04 -12.43 23.29
CA ARG A 31 -13.82 -11.70 23.71
C ARG A 31 -14.11 -10.34 24.33
N ASN A 32 -15.36 -9.86 24.20
CA ASN A 32 -15.79 -8.51 24.53
C ASN A 32 -14.88 -7.43 23.91
N LYS A 33 -14.61 -7.55 22.61
CA LYS A 33 -13.76 -6.63 21.84
C LYS A 33 -14.39 -6.25 20.51
N ASP A 34 -14.10 -5.04 20.06
CA ASP A 34 -14.45 -4.58 18.71
C ASP A 34 -13.65 -5.35 17.65
N VAL A 35 -14.34 -5.72 16.58
CA VAL A 35 -13.79 -6.42 15.40
C VAL A 35 -14.31 -5.78 14.12
N ALA A 36 -13.56 -5.95 13.02
CA ALA A 36 -13.99 -5.55 11.69
C ALA A 36 -14.37 -6.81 10.89
N ILE A 37 -15.59 -6.85 10.37
CA ILE A 37 -16.09 -7.97 9.55
C ILE A 37 -16.13 -7.54 8.09
N LYS A 38 -15.21 -8.08 7.29
CA LYS A 38 -15.11 -7.86 5.85
C LYS A 38 -15.84 -8.99 5.12
N LYS A 39 -16.96 -8.66 4.48
CA LYS A 39 -17.74 -9.60 3.67
C LYS A 39 -17.13 -9.68 2.27
N VAL A 40 -16.72 -10.87 1.85
CA VAL A 40 -16.03 -11.12 0.58
C VAL A 40 -16.74 -12.20 -0.23
N ALA A 41 -16.91 -11.97 -1.53
CA ALA A 41 -17.48 -12.97 -2.42
C ALA A 41 -16.46 -14.10 -2.69
N LEU A 42 -16.92 -15.35 -2.66
CA LEU A 42 -16.11 -16.52 -3.05
C LEU A 42 -16.02 -16.71 -4.55
N LYS A 43 -17.00 -16.19 -5.29
CA LYS A 43 -17.05 -16.20 -6.75
C LYS A 43 -16.89 -14.78 -7.27
N ASN A 44 -16.13 -14.61 -8.34
CA ASN A 44 -16.08 -13.35 -9.07
C ASN A 44 -17.35 -13.17 -9.93
N LYS A 45 -17.46 -12.04 -10.63
CA LYS A 45 -18.61 -11.71 -11.51
C LYS A 45 -18.86 -12.73 -12.63
N PHE A 46 -17.90 -13.60 -12.92
CA PHE A 46 -17.97 -14.64 -13.94
C PHE A 46 -18.22 -16.04 -13.34
N GLY A 47 -18.49 -16.14 -12.04
CA GLY A 47 -18.76 -17.40 -11.35
C GLY A 47 -17.51 -18.20 -10.95
N ASN A 48 -16.31 -17.74 -11.28
CA ASN A 48 -15.04 -18.40 -10.95
C ASN A 48 -14.57 -18.07 -9.54
N ILE A 49 -13.79 -18.97 -8.92
CA ILE A 49 -13.22 -18.76 -7.58
C ILE A 49 -12.44 -17.44 -7.53
N ALA A 50 -12.74 -16.61 -6.53
CA ALA A 50 -12.07 -15.34 -6.28
C ALA A 50 -10.69 -15.58 -5.67
N LEU A 51 -9.68 -15.85 -6.52
CA LEU A 51 -8.31 -16.12 -6.08
C LEU A 51 -7.68 -14.99 -5.23
N ASN A 52 -8.13 -13.74 -5.41
CA ASN A 52 -7.68 -12.62 -4.58
C ASN A 52 -8.12 -12.80 -3.11
N THR A 53 -9.37 -13.21 -2.89
CA THR A 53 -9.92 -13.51 -1.56
C THR A 53 -9.14 -14.64 -0.87
N LEU A 54 -8.86 -15.73 -1.60
CA LEU A 54 -8.07 -16.84 -1.05
C LEU A 54 -6.64 -16.43 -0.70
N ARG A 55 -6.01 -15.56 -1.51
CA ARG A 55 -4.67 -15.04 -1.22
C ARG A 55 -4.67 -14.14 0.01
N GLU A 56 -5.65 -13.26 0.16
CA GLU A 56 -5.78 -12.42 1.34
C GLU A 56 -5.89 -13.28 2.61
N ILE A 57 -6.80 -14.26 2.61
CA ILE A 57 -6.98 -15.20 3.73
C ILE A 57 -5.68 -15.92 4.06
N LYS A 58 -5.01 -16.50 3.06
CA LYS A 58 -3.78 -17.27 3.28
C LYS A 58 -2.63 -16.41 3.76
N THR A 59 -2.52 -15.18 3.25
CA THR A 59 -1.50 -14.23 3.71
C THR A 59 -1.72 -13.88 5.17
N LEU A 60 -2.93 -13.46 5.54
CA LEU A 60 -3.27 -13.08 6.92
C LEU A 60 -3.13 -14.26 7.91
N GLN A 61 -3.41 -15.49 7.47
CA GLN A 61 -3.21 -16.69 8.31
C GLN A 61 -1.73 -16.98 8.59
N LEU A 62 -0.84 -16.72 7.61
CA LEU A 62 0.59 -17.05 7.69
C LEU A 62 1.44 -15.92 8.29
N CYS A 63 1.06 -14.67 8.06
CA CYS A 63 1.79 -13.50 8.56
C CYS A 63 1.44 -13.23 10.03
N LYS A 64 2.46 -13.24 10.89
CA LYS A 64 2.36 -12.93 12.32
C LYS A 64 3.39 -11.86 12.68
N SER A 65 2.92 -10.62 12.70
CA SER A 65 3.73 -9.43 13.02
C SER A 65 2.83 -8.35 13.61
N GLU A 66 3.37 -7.54 14.52
CA GLU A 66 2.65 -6.42 15.14
C GLU A 66 2.16 -5.40 14.09
N TYR A 67 2.91 -5.25 12.99
CA TYR A 67 2.66 -4.28 11.92
C TYR A 67 1.82 -4.83 10.76
N ILE A 68 1.27 -6.03 10.89
CA ILE A 68 0.36 -6.65 9.92
C ILE A 68 -1.00 -6.84 10.59
N LEU A 69 -2.08 -6.58 9.84
CA LEU A 69 -3.43 -6.78 10.34
C LEU A 69 -3.67 -8.27 10.63
N ASP A 70 -4.21 -8.60 11.81
CA ASP A 70 -4.50 -9.98 12.18
C ASP A 70 -5.91 -10.42 11.78
N ILE A 71 -6.01 -11.69 11.38
CA ILE A 71 -7.28 -12.37 11.12
C ILE A 71 -7.65 -13.23 12.33
N ILE A 72 -8.83 -12.95 12.89
CA ILE A 72 -9.32 -13.54 14.13
C ILE A 72 -10.14 -14.80 13.86
N ASP A 73 -11.00 -14.75 12.84
CA ASP A 73 -11.96 -15.81 12.52
C ASP A 73 -12.45 -15.69 11.06
N ILE A 74 -13.00 -16.78 10.54
CA ILE A 74 -13.60 -16.85 9.20
C ILE A 74 -14.85 -17.71 9.26
N TYR A 75 -15.98 -17.20 8.77
CA TYR A 75 -17.21 -17.99 8.69
C TYR A 75 -17.91 -17.81 7.34
N PRO A 76 -18.70 -18.82 6.89
CA PRO A 76 -19.50 -18.71 5.68
C PRO A 76 -20.58 -17.63 5.79
N ASP A 77 -20.77 -16.86 4.73
CA ASP A 77 -21.89 -15.94 4.57
C ASP A 77 -22.71 -16.35 3.32
N LEU A 78 -23.96 -15.88 3.20
CA LEU A 78 -24.92 -16.31 2.17
C LEU A 78 -24.35 -16.29 0.74
N THR A 79 -23.46 -15.34 0.44
CA THR A 79 -22.87 -15.13 -0.89
C THR A 79 -21.35 -15.31 -0.93
N GLY A 80 -20.72 -15.75 0.17
CA GLY A 80 -19.27 -15.84 0.25
C GLY A 80 -18.73 -16.18 1.64
N LEU A 81 -17.74 -15.41 2.08
CA LEU A 81 -17.12 -15.53 3.41
C LEU A 81 -17.20 -14.19 4.13
N SER A 82 -17.28 -14.26 5.45
CA SER A 82 -16.99 -13.14 6.34
C SER A 82 -15.63 -13.35 6.99
N LEU A 83 -14.72 -12.41 6.79
CA LEU A 83 -13.43 -12.37 7.46
C LEU A 83 -13.54 -11.48 8.69
N VAL A 84 -13.28 -12.03 9.87
CA VAL A 84 -13.25 -11.29 11.13
C VAL A 84 -11.82 -10.87 11.38
N LEU A 85 -11.58 -9.57 11.36
CA LEU A 85 -10.27 -8.94 11.48
C LEU A 85 -10.22 -8.11 12.76
N GLU A 86 -9.01 -7.83 13.24
CA GLU A 86 -8.86 -6.81 14.28
C GLU A 86 -9.41 -5.45 13.82
N TYR A 87 -10.16 -4.79 14.69
CA TYR A 87 -10.67 -3.44 14.41
C TYR A 87 -9.58 -2.40 14.73
N GLN A 88 -9.45 -1.41 13.84
CA GLN A 88 -8.64 -0.22 14.06
C GLN A 88 -9.52 1.01 13.89
N PRO A 89 -9.46 2.00 14.78
CA PRO A 89 -10.32 3.18 14.73
C PRO A 89 -10.02 4.08 13.53
N ASP A 90 -8.77 4.10 13.07
CA ASP A 90 -8.30 5.03 12.05
C ASP A 90 -7.59 4.34 10.90
N THR A 91 -7.53 5.05 9.77
CA THR A 91 -6.61 4.79 8.67
C THR A 91 -5.63 5.96 8.59
N LEU A 92 -4.45 5.75 8.00
CA LEU A 92 -3.56 6.87 7.70
C LEU A 92 -4.26 7.88 6.78
N TYR A 93 -5.12 7.41 5.87
CA TYR A 93 -5.94 8.27 5.02
C TYR A 93 -6.87 9.19 5.83
N SER A 94 -7.62 8.67 6.80
CA SER A 94 -8.51 9.49 7.65
C SER A 94 -7.71 10.49 8.49
N ARG A 95 -6.54 10.09 9.00
CA ARG A 95 -5.64 10.99 9.75
C ARG A 95 -5.05 12.10 8.88
N LEU A 96 -4.69 11.81 7.64
CA LEU A 96 -4.20 12.81 6.68
C LEU A 96 -5.26 13.83 6.26
N LYS A 97 -6.54 13.45 6.29
CA LYS A 97 -7.68 14.33 5.97
C LYS A 97 -8.27 15.06 7.17
N SER A 98 -7.84 14.72 8.39
CA SER A 98 -8.39 15.29 9.61
C SER A 98 -7.81 16.67 9.89
N GLU A 99 -8.67 17.68 9.96
CA GLU A 99 -8.30 19.03 10.44
C GLU A 99 -8.20 19.08 11.98
N VAL A 100 -8.90 18.17 12.67
CA VAL A 100 -9.02 18.16 14.13
C VAL A 100 -7.86 17.39 14.79
N ASN A 101 -7.35 16.34 14.13
CA ASN A 101 -6.28 15.49 14.65
C ASN A 101 -5.20 15.20 13.57
N PRO A 102 -4.52 16.25 13.08
CA PRO A 102 -3.46 16.09 12.08
C PRO A 102 -2.26 15.32 12.64
N LEU A 103 -1.45 14.74 11.75
CA LEU A 103 -0.25 14.02 12.15
C LEU A 103 0.84 14.98 12.65
N SER A 104 1.32 14.75 13.87
CA SER A 104 2.55 15.39 14.34
C SER A 104 3.77 14.82 13.62
N ARG A 105 4.88 15.57 13.57
CA ARG A 105 6.15 15.07 12.99
C ARG A 105 6.63 13.78 13.64
N GLN A 106 6.45 13.65 14.96
CA GLN A 106 6.80 12.42 15.69
C GLN A 106 5.95 11.23 15.22
N GLN A 107 4.64 11.45 14.99
CA GLN A 107 3.76 10.42 14.43
C GLN A 107 4.15 10.08 12.99
N VAL A 108 4.51 11.07 12.15
CA VAL A 108 5.02 10.80 10.79
C VAL A 108 6.26 9.89 10.84
N ARG A 109 7.25 10.22 11.69
CA ARG A 109 8.44 9.36 11.90
C ARG A 109 8.05 7.97 12.39
N LYS A 110 7.18 7.88 13.39
CA LYS A 110 6.72 6.61 13.99
C LYS A 110 6.03 5.72 12.96
N PHE A 111 5.04 6.25 12.24
CA PHE A 111 4.24 5.52 11.26
C PHE A 111 5.06 5.13 10.04
N ALA A 112 5.95 6.00 9.54
CA ALA A 112 6.89 5.63 8.48
C ALA A 112 7.76 4.44 8.92
N HIS A 113 8.32 4.47 10.14
CA HIS A 113 9.16 3.39 10.65
C HIS A 113 8.39 2.07 10.78
N GLN A 114 7.19 2.10 11.39
CA GLN A 114 6.34 0.92 11.54
C GLN A 114 5.90 0.34 10.19
N MET A 115 5.58 1.21 9.21
CA MET A 115 5.29 0.79 7.84
C MET A 115 6.49 0.05 7.22
N PHE A 116 7.71 0.59 7.31
CA PHE A 116 8.89 -0.09 6.77
C PHE A 116 9.21 -1.41 7.48
N LYS A 117 9.01 -1.49 8.80
CA LYS A 117 9.13 -2.77 9.54
C LYS A 117 8.11 -3.81 9.05
N GLY A 118 6.86 -3.41 8.83
CA GLY A 118 5.83 -4.27 8.25
C GLY A 118 6.18 -4.73 6.84
N ILE A 119 6.63 -3.82 5.97
CA ILE A 119 7.04 -4.15 4.60
C ILE A 119 8.27 -5.07 4.60
N ALA A 120 9.27 -4.81 5.46
CA ALA A 120 10.46 -5.64 5.59
C ALA A 120 10.09 -7.08 5.98
N TYR A 121 9.20 -7.24 6.96
CA TYR A 121 8.66 -8.55 7.35
C TYR A 121 8.01 -9.29 6.17
N LEU A 122 7.19 -8.60 5.37
CA LEU A 122 6.55 -9.21 4.19
C LEU A 122 7.59 -9.62 3.13
N HIS A 123 8.56 -8.74 2.86
CA HIS A 123 9.59 -8.96 1.85
C HIS A 123 10.53 -10.11 2.24
N GLU A 124 10.88 -10.23 3.52
CA GLU A 124 11.64 -11.37 4.08
C GLU A 124 10.86 -12.69 3.94
N ALA A 125 9.54 -12.66 4.12
CA ALA A 125 8.65 -13.79 3.87
C ALA A 125 8.41 -14.09 2.37
N GLY A 126 9.10 -13.39 1.45
CA GLY A 126 8.94 -13.57 0.02
C GLY A 126 7.58 -13.09 -0.51
N LEU A 127 6.98 -12.08 0.11
CA LEU A 127 5.68 -11.54 -0.26
C LEU A 127 5.77 -10.06 -0.65
N MET A 128 5.18 -9.70 -1.80
CA MET A 128 4.91 -8.31 -2.17
C MET A 128 3.47 -7.96 -1.84
N HIS A 129 3.25 -6.76 -1.29
CA HIS A 129 1.91 -6.26 -1.00
C HIS A 129 1.18 -5.78 -2.26
N ARG A 130 1.86 -4.99 -3.10
CA ARG A 130 1.39 -4.40 -4.37
C ARG A 130 0.23 -3.41 -4.25
N ASP A 131 -0.06 -2.93 -3.04
CA ASP A 131 -1.14 -1.96 -2.79
C ASP A 131 -0.91 -1.13 -1.50
N ILE A 132 0.33 -0.73 -1.26
CA ILE A 132 0.66 0.18 -0.15
C ILE A 132 0.10 1.57 -0.48
N LYS A 133 -0.79 2.06 0.39
CA LYS A 133 -1.42 3.39 0.30
C LYS A 133 -2.05 3.75 1.65
N PRO A 134 -2.30 5.03 1.97
CA PRO A 134 -2.80 5.44 3.28
C PRO A 134 -4.10 4.78 3.71
N ALA A 135 -4.98 4.39 2.77
CA ALA A 135 -6.23 3.69 3.08
C ALA A 135 -6.04 2.24 3.57
N ASN A 136 -4.90 1.62 3.24
CA ASN A 136 -4.55 0.25 3.64
C ASN A 136 -3.58 0.22 4.84
N LEU A 137 -3.28 1.38 5.42
CA LEU A 137 -2.43 1.52 6.60
C LEU A 137 -3.32 1.92 7.76
N LEU A 138 -3.71 0.96 8.58
CA LEU A 138 -4.63 1.14 9.70
C LEU A 138 -3.86 1.58 10.95
N ILE A 139 -4.47 2.37 11.82
CA ILE A 139 -3.83 2.94 13.01
C ILE A 139 -4.68 2.60 14.24
N SER A 140 -4.03 1.98 15.23
CA SER A 140 -4.64 1.64 16.51
C SER A 140 -4.76 2.85 17.44
N GLU A 141 -5.59 2.72 18.49
CA GLU A 141 -5.68 3.71 19.58
C GLU A 141 -4.32 3.95 20.27
N ALA A 142 -3.41 2.98 20.23
CA ALA A 142 -2.05 3.06 20.78
C ALA A 142 -1.02 3.63 19.78
N ASP A 143 -1.47 4.24 18.67
CA ASP A 143 -0.63 4.72 17.57
C ASP A 143 0.29 3.60 17.04
N VAL A 144 -0.26 2.40 16.81
CA VAL A 144 0.44 1.32 16.09
C VAL A 144 -0.14 1.21 14.68
N LEU A 145 0.72 1.39 13.68
CA LEU A 145 0.36 1.23 12.28
C LEU A 145 0.42 -0.24 11.87
N LYS A 146 -0.65 -0.69 11.20
CA LYS A 146 -0.84 -2.05 10.70
C LYS A 146 -1.17 -2.05 9.22
N ILE A 147 -0.47 -2.84 8.44
CA ILE A 147 -0.70 -3.02 7.00
C ILE A 147 -1.86 -3.99 6.80
N ALA A 148 -2.82 -3.60 5.95
CA ALA A 148 -4.04 -4.35 5.66
C ALA A 148 -4.29 -4.49 4.15
N ASP A 149 -5.29 -5.31 3.79
CA ASP A 149 -5.75 -5.56 2.41
C ASP A 149 -4.72 -6.23 1.48
N PHE A 150 -4.54 -7.53 1.69
CA PHE A 150 -3.65 -8.38 0.91
C PHE A 150 -4.29 -8.98 -0.34
N GLY A 151 -5.44 -8.45 -0.80
CA GLY A 151 -6.15 -8.97 -1.98
C GLY A 151 -5.31 -8.95 -3.28
N LEU A 152 -4.34 -8.02 -3.36
CA LEU A 152 -3.39 -7.91 -4.46
C LEU A 152 -2.01 -8.51 -4.15
N ALA A 153 -1.79 -9.07 -2.96
CA ALA A 153 -0.49 -9.60 -2.58
C ALA A 153 -0.06 -10.80 -3.44
N ARG A 154 1.26 -10.96 -3.64
CA ARG A 154 1.85 -12.03 -4.44
C ARG A 154 3.16 -12.52 -3.85
N LEU A 155 3.37 -13.84 -3.94
CA LEU A 155 4.68 -14.44 -3.70
C LEU A 155 5.69 -13.90 -4.72
N TYR A 156 6.84 -13.52 -4.21
CA TYR A 156 8.02 -13.07 -4.93
C TYR A 156 9.12 -14.11 -4.74
N PHE A 157 9.69 -14.54 -5.86
CA PHE A 157 10.81 -15.46 -5.89
C PHE A 157 11.98 -14.72 -6.54
N PRO A 158 13.00 -14.29 -5.77
CA PRO A 158 14.14 -13.55 -6.31
C PRO A 158 14.82 -14.26 -7.49
N ASP A 159 14.87 -15.59 -7.45
CA ASP A 159 15.54 -16.42 -8.45
C ASP A 159 14.70 -16.65 -9.74
N GLU A 160 13.43 -16.23 -9.77
CA GLU A 160 12.54 -16.36 -10.93
C GLU A 160 12.34 -15.02 -11.66
N GLU A 161 13.41 -14.43 -12.22
CA GLU A 161 13.35 -13.14 -12.92
C GLU A 161 12.39 -13.11 -14.13
N SER A 162 12.08 -14.27 -14.72
CA SER A 162 11.15 -14.37 -15.85
C SER A 162 9.67 -14.32 -15.45
N ARG A 163 9.35 -14.32 -14.15
CA ARG A 163 7.98 -14.38 -13.65
C ARG A 163 7.20 -13.13 -14.01
N LEU A 164 6.04 -13.34 -14.64
CA LEU A 164 5.10 -12.27 -14.98
C LEU A 164 4.01 -12.16 -13.92
N TYR A 165 3.67 -10.93 -13.55
CA TYR A 165 2.61 -10.61 -12.62
C TYR A 165 1.49 -9.81 -13.28
N SER A 166 0.28 -9.90 -12.73
CA SER A 166 -0.87 -9.17 -13.25
C SER A 166 -0.68 -7.65 -13.18
N PRO A 167 -1.32 -6.85 -14.04
CA PRO A 167 -1.40 -5.40 -13.83
C PRO A 167 -1.97 -5.06 -12.45
N GLN A 168 -1.50 -3.97 -11.85
CA GLN A 168 -2.06 -3.43 -10.61
C GLN A 168 -3.28 -2.58 -10.94
N VAL A 169 -4.46 -2.92 -10.44
CA VAL A 169 -5.74 -2.24 -10.76
C VAL A 169 -6.21 -1.32 -9.61
N SER A 170 -5.28 -0.86 -8.77
CA SER A 170 -5.57 0.00 -7.62
C SER A 170 -5.31 1.49 -7.89
N THR A 171 -5.49 2.33 -6.86
CA THR A 171 -5.23 3.77 -6.83
C THR A 171 -3.88 4.10 -7.46
N ARG A 172 -3.92 4.92 -8.51
CA ARG A 172 -2.77 5.19 -9.39
C ARG A 172 -1.67 6.04 -8.74
N TRP A 173 -2.02 6.83 -7.73
CA TRP A 173 -1.13 7.81 -7.10
C TRP A 173 0.16 7.21 -6.52
N TYR A 174 0.10 5.94 -6.11
CA TYR A 174 1.21 5.21 -5.50
C TYR A 174 1.85 4.19 -6.46
N ARG A 175 1.45 4.18 -7.74
CA ARG A 175 1.92 3.19 -8.71
C ARG A 175 3.31 3.58 -9.23
N ALA A 176 4.21 2.60 -9.26
CA ALA A 176 5.58 2.78 -9.72
C ALA A 176 5.68 2.98 -11.25
N PRO A 177 6.68 3.73 -11.74
CA PRO A 177 6.83 4.07 -13.16
C PRO A 177 6.91 2.85 -14.08
N GLU A 178 7.62 1.78 -13.68
CA GLU A 178 7.73 0.55 -14.46
C GLU A 178 6.39 -0.13 -14.70
N ILE A 179 5.45 -0.01 -13.76
CA ILE A 179 4.09 -0.55 -13.89
C ILE A 179 3.26 0.33 -14.82
N LEU A 180 3.43 1.66 -14.72
CA LEU A 180 2.75 2.61 -15.59
C LEU A 180 3.23 2.51 -17.06
N TRP A 181 4.48 2.09 -17.29
CA TRP A 181 5.00 1.72 -18.61
C TRP A 181 4.69 0.26 -19.02
N GLY A 182 3.79 -0.39 -18.30
CA GLY A 182 3.22 -1.68 -18.69
C GLY A 182 4.05 -2.90 -18.31
N SER A 183 5.12 -2.75 -17.51
CA SER A 183 5.92 -3.90 -17.10
C SER A 183 5.09 -4.90 -16.29
N GLN A 184 5.14 -6.16 -16.71
CA GLN A 184 4.64 -7.30 -15.93
C GLN A 184 5.75 -7.97 -15.12
N LYS A 185 7.01 -7.56 -15.32
CA LYS A 185 8.17 -7.97 -14.53
C LYS A 185 8.46 -6.90 -13.49
N TYR A 186 8.22 -7.22 -12.23
CA TYR A 186 8.51 -6.31 -11.13
C TYR A 186 8.71 -7.10 -9.83
N SER A 187 9.37 -6.43 -8.88
CA SER A 187 9.78 -6.98 -7.59
C SER A 187 9.25 -6.12 -6.45
N THR A 188 9.76 -6.37 -5.24
CA THR A 188 9.50 -5.61 -4.01
C THR A 188 9.68 -4.10 -4.14
N GLY A 189 10.44 -3.62 -5.14
CA GLY A 189 10.62 -2.20 -5.42
C GLY A 189 9.32 -1.43 -5.69
N VAL A 190 8.23 -2.09 -6.10
CA VAL A 190 6.92 -1.43 -6.26
C VAL A 190 6.32 -1.01 -4.93
N ASP A 191 6.52 -1.81 -3.88
CA ASP A 191 6.07 -1.47 -2.52
C ASP A 191 6.90 -0.32 -1.96
N MET A 192 8.21 -0.31 -2.27
CA MET A 192 9.13 0.75 -1.81
C MET A 192 8.83 2.10 -2.47
N TRP A 193 8.49 2.12 -3.76
CA TRP A 193 8.00 3.33 -4.42
C TRP A 193 6.72 3.85 -3.77
N ALA A 194 5.74 2.97 -3.57
CA ALA A 194 4.48 3.32 -2.94
C ALA A 194 4.67 3.85 -1.51
N ALA A 195 5.53 3.20 -0.72
CA ALA A 195 5.91 3.65 0.62
C ALA A 195 6.59 5.03 0.60
N GLY A 196 7.48 5.28 -0.37
CA GLY A 196 8.07 6.61 -0.58
C GLY A 196 7.03 7.69 -0.87
N CYS A 197 6.05 7.40 -1.73
CA CYS A 197 4.91 8.28 -1.98
C CYS A 197 4.07 8.54 -0.72
N VAL A 198 3.84 7.51 0.11
CA VAL A 198 3.11 7.64 1.39
C VAL A 198 3.87 8.52 2.37
N VAL A 199 5.18 8.33 2.54
CA VAL A 199 6.02 9.19 3.39
C VAL A 199 5.99 10.63 2.90
N ALA A 200 6.10 10.82 1.58
CA ALA A 200 6.01 12.16 0.99
C ALA A 200 4.66 12.83 1.28
N GLU A 201 3.55 12.08 1.19
CA GLU A 201 2.21 12.59 1.50
C GLU A 201 2.05 12.92 2.99
N MET A 202 2.61 12.12 3.89
CA MET A 202 2.62 12.44 5.33
C MET A 202 3.36 13.72 5.65
N LEU A 203 4.48 14.00 4.97
CA LEU A 203 5.27 15.22 5.18
C LEU A 203 4.61 16.46 4.54
N ARG A 204 3.85 16.28 3.46
CA ARG A 204 3.27 17.37 2.66
C ARG A 204 1.81 17.66 2.97
N GLY A 205 1.08 16.70 3.54
CA GLY A 205 -0.38 16.73 3.69
C GLY A 205 -1.17 16.46 2.40
N VAL A 206 -0.49 16.34 1.26
CA VAL A 206 -1.11 16.08 -0.06
C VAL A 206 -0.31 15.05 -0.86
N PRO A 207 -0.96 14.24 -1.71
CA PRO A 207 -0.29 13.21 -2.50
C PRO A 207 0.88 13.75 -3.33
N LEU A 208 1.96 12.98 -3.44
CA LEU A 208 3.12 13.35 -4.26
C LEU A 208 2.79 13.40 -5.74
N PHE A 209 2.00 12.44 -6.22
CA PHE A 209 1.61 12.32 -7.61
C PHE A 209 0.12 12.00 -7.72
N ALA A 210 -0.70 12.97 -8.12
CA ALA A 210 -2.16 12.85 -8.14
C ALA A 210 -2.75 12.80 -9.57
N GLY A 211 -2.34 11.83 -10.38
CA GLY A 211 -2.86 11.66 -11.75
C GLY A 211 -4.21 10.95 -11.80
N THR A 212 -5.05 11.32 -12.75
CA THR A 212 -6.38 10.72 -12.97
C THR A 212 -6.34 9.55 -13.95
N THR A 213 -5.37 9.54 -14.87
CA THR A 213 -5.10 8.45 -15.82
C THR A 213 -3.66 7.94 -15.69
N ASP A 214 -3.35 6.75 -16.23
CA ASP A 214 -1.98 6.21 -16.18
C ASP A 214 -0.99 7.12 -16.94
N ILE A 215 -1.42 7.73 -18.06
CA ILE A 215 -0.62 8.68 -18.85
C ILE A 215 -0.40 9.97 -18.06
N GLU A 216 -1.45 10.52 -17.43
CA GLU A 216 -1.31 11.73 -16.61
C GLU A 216 -0.44 11.47 -15.37
N GLN A 217 -0.59 10.30 -14.73
CA GLN A 217 0.26 9.89 -13.61
C GLN A 217 1.74 9.90 -14.02
N LEU A 218 2.09 9.31 -15.17
CA LEU A 218 3.45 9.37 -15.72
C LEU A 218 3.90 10.80 -16.02
N ALA A 219 3.01 11.63 -16.59
CA ALA A 219 3.34 13.03 -16.90
C ALA A 219 3.68 13.82 -15.63
N ILE A 220 2.92 13.62 -14.53
CA ILE A 220 3.18 14.26 -13.24
C ILE A 220 4.51 13.76 -12.67
N ILE A 221 4.78 12.45 -12.69
CA ILE A 221 6.05 11.88 -12.22
C ILE A 221 7.22 12.52 -12.98
N ILE A 222 7.16 12.59 -14.32
CA ILE A 222 8.23 13.18 -15.16
C ILE A 222 8.40 14.68 -14.91
N ARG A 223 7.31 15.44 -14.77
CA ARG A 223 7.41 16.87 -14.44
C ARG A 223 8.05 17.11 -13.07
N THR A 224 7.82 16.18 -12.14
CA THR A 224 8.30 16.28 -10.76
C THR A 224 9.74 15.82 -10.62
N LEU A 225 10.09 14.64 -11.13
CA LEU A 225 11.42 14.02 -10.98
C LEU A 225 12.38 14.36 -12.13
N GLY A 226 11.88 14.92 -13.21
CA GLY A 226 12.60 15.07 -14.47
C GLY A 226 12.48 13.82 -15.33
N SER A 227 12.89 13.92 -16.60
CA SER A 227 12.83 12.78 -17.51
C SER A 227 13.84 11.70 -17.10
N PRO A 228 13.43 10.41 -17.09
CA PRO A 228 14.32 9.32 -16.75
C PRO A 228 15.47 9.24 -17.76
N ARG A 229 16.69 9.04 -17.27
CA ARG A 229 17.89 8.98 -18.11
C ARG A 229 18.36 7.53 -18.27
N LEU A 230 18.78 7.16 -19.47
CA LEU A 230 19.23 5.79 -19.78
C LEU A 230 20.46 5.35 -18.97
N ASN A 231 21.32 6.29 -18.56
CA ASN A 231 22.44 5.96 -17.68
C ASN A 231 22.00 5.60 -16.26
N GLN A 232 20.83 6.06 -15.81
CA GLN A 232 20.26 5.74 -14.49
C GLN A 232 19.33 4.52 -14.55
N TRP A 233 18.67 4.31 -15.69
CA TRP A 233 17.80 3.17 -15.93
C TRP A 233 17.99 2.59 -17.34
N PRO A 234 19.02 1.74 -17.52
CA PRO A 234 19.35 1.16 -18.83
C PRO A 234 18.21 0.34 -19.43
N GLU A 235 17.44 -0.37 -18.59
CA GLU A 235 16.33 -1.22 -19.00
C GLU A 235 15.07 -0.43 -19.42
N LEU A 236 15.06 0.89 -19.30
CA LEU A 236 13.92 1.75 -19.61
C LEU A 236 13.38 1.52 -21.04
N THR A 237 14.26 1.37 -22.03
CA THR A 237 13.88 1.16 -23.44
C THR A 237 13.23 -0.20 -23.69
N SER A 238 13.41 -1.16 -22.78
CA SER A 238 12.83 -2.50 -22.87
C SER A 238 11.41 -2.59 -22.30
N LEU A 239 10.91 -1.52 -21.67
CA LEU A 239 9.56 -1.53 -21.08
C LEU A 239 8.48 -1.52 -22.17
N PRO A 240 7.38 -2.29 -22.01
CA PRO A 240 6.41 -2.54 -23.08
C PRO A 240 5.82 -1.31 -23.75
N ASP A 241 5.54 -0.26 -22.98
CA ASP A 241 4.88 0.94 -23.48
C ASP A 241 5.81 2.16 -23.54
N TYR A 242 7.10 2.01 -23.25
CA TYR A 242 8.04 3.13 -23.27
C TYR A 242 8.14 3.76 -24.66
N SER A 243 8.16 2.97 -25.74
CA SER A 243 8.23 3.49 -27.12
C SER A 243 6.94 4.19 -27.58
N LYS A 244 5.81 3.85 -26.97
CA LYS A 244 4.47 4.33 -27.36
C LYS A 244 4.11 5.65 -26.68
N ILE A 245 4.68 5.90 -25.50
CA ILE A 245 4.39 7.08 -24.69
C ILE A 245 5.58 8.03 -24.77
N ARG A 246 5.32 9.28 -25.17
CA ARG A 246 6.33 10.34 -25.31
C ARG A 246 5.87 11.57 -24.55
N PHE A 247 6.77 12.13 -23.76
CA PHE A 247 6.58 13.39 -23.06
C PHE A 247 7.70 14.36 -23.46
N PRO A 248 7.46 15.68 -23.42
CA PRO A 248 8.54 16.66 -23.53
C PRO A 248 9.60 16.40 -22.45
N ASN A 249 10.86 16.67 -22.79
CA ASN A 249 11.94 16.55 -21.82
C ASN A 249 11.69 17.50 -20.63
N SER A 250 11.91 17.02 -19.41
CA SER A 250 11.72 17.79 -18.18
C SER A 250 12.96 17.72 -17.31
N VAL A 251 13.35 18.87 -16.75
CA VAL A 251 14.46 18.96 -15.79
C VAL A 251 14.09 18.47 -14.39
N GLY A 252 12.80 18.37 -14.09
CA GLY A 252 12.29 18.06 -12.76
C GLY A 252 12.30 19.27 -11.83
N ILE A 253 11.76 19.06 -10.63
CA ILE A 253 11.72 20.04 -9.54
C ILE A 253 12.75 19.60 -8.50
N HIS A 254 13.50 20.56 -7.94
CA HIS A 254 14.42 20.25 -6.84
C HIS A 254 13.64 19.70 -5.63
N TRP A 255 14.15 18.66 -4.98
CA TRP A 255 13.46 17.98 -3.89
C TRP A 255 13.04 18.93 -2.76
N ASP A 256 13.88 19.89 -2.37
CA ASP A 256 13.53 20.89 -1.34
C ASP A 256 12.31 21.75 -1.69
N ASN A 257 12.05 21.97 -2.98
CA ASN A 257 10.91 22.77 -3.44
C ASN A 257 9.61 21.96 -3.50
N LEU A 258 9.66 20.65 -3.30
CA LEU A 258 8.48 19.78 -3.28
C LEU A 258 7.81 19.73 -1.91
N PHE A 259 8.53 20.11 -0.85
CA PHE A 259 8.10 19.94 0.54
C PHE A 259 7.90 21.30 1.22
N PRO A 260 7.06 21.37 2.26
CA PRO A 260 6.99 22.56 3.11
C PRO A 260 8.36 22.91 3.68
N SER A 261 8.65 24.20 3.86
CA SER A 261 9.94 24.70 4.35
C SER A 261 10.35 24.18 5.73
N CYS A 262 9.41 23.64 6.51
CA CYS A 262 9.71 23.01 7.78
C CYS A 262 10.28 21.59 7.65
N THR A 263 10.18 20.96 6.47
CA THR A 263 10.65 19.58 6.23
C THR A 263 12.16 19.52 6.26
N HIS A 264 12.71 18.57 7.01
CA HIS A 264 14.15 18.45 7.20
C HIS A 264 14.83 17.68 6.06
N ALA A 265 16.10 18.00 5.78
CA ALA A 265 16.86 17.35 4.72
C ALA A 265 16.92 15.81 4.85
N VAL A 266 16.96 15.28 6.09
CA VAL A 266 16.97 13.83 6.33
C VAL A 266 15.63 13.16 5.98
N GLU A 267 14.51 13.87 6.13
CA GLU A 267 13.17 13.40 5.73
C GLU A 267 13.07 13.33 4.20
N ILE A 268 13.54 14.39 3.53
CA ILE A 268 13.58 14.47 2.07
C ILE A 268 14.53 13.41 1.50
N ASN A 269 15.67 13.18 2.14
CA ASN A 269 16.64 12.16 1.74
C ASN A 269 16.07 10.74 1.78
N LEU A 270 15.27 10.40 2.79
CA LEU A 270 14.57 9.12 2.83
C LEU A 270 13.65 8.96 1.62
N VAL A 271 12.81 9.97 1.34
CA VAL A 271 11.86 9.93 0.21
C VAL A 271 12.60 9.83 -1.12
N SER A 272 13.65 10.62 -1.34
CA SER A 272 14.35 10.66 -2.63
C SER A 272 15.13 9.38 -2.93
N ASN A 273 15.52 8.60 -1.91
CA ASN A 273 16.11 7.27 -2.07
C ASN A 273 15.07 6.14 -2.28
N LEU A 274 13.78 6.40 -1.99
CA LEU A 274 12.68 5.45 -2.25
C LEU A 274 12.00 5.70 -3.60
N VAL A 275 11.83 6.97 -3.96
CA VAL A 275 11.12 7.42 -5.17
C VAL A 275 12.13 7.61 -6.31
N VAL A 276 12.76 6.51 -6.70
CA VAL A 276 13.77 6.45 -7.78
C VAL A 276 13.19 5.69 -8.98
N TYR A 277 13.47 6.16 -10.19
CA TYR A 277 12.98 5.53 -11.43
C TYR A 277 13.36 4.06 -11.53
N ASN A 278 14.65 3.75 -11.46
CA ASN A 278 15.14 2.39 -11.56
C ASN A 278 14.80 1.62 -10.27
N PRO A 279 13.95 0.58 -10.32
CA PRO A 279 13.55 -0.17 -9.13
C PRO A 279 14.71 -0.85 -8.40
N LYS A 280 15.82 -1.16 -9.10
CA LYS A 280 17.02 -1.76 -8.50
C LYS A 280 17.79 -0.80 -7.59
N ASN A 281 17.60 0.50 -7.77
CA ASN A 281 18.30 1.54 -7.01
C ASN A 281 17.46 2.12 -5.87
N ARG A 282 16.23 1.64 -5.67
CA ARG A 282 15.40 2.04 -4.53
C ARG A 282 15.92 1.37 -3.26
N LEU A 283 15.89 2.09 -2.14
CA LEU A 283 16.15 1.48 -0.83
C LEU A 283 15.25 0.26 -0.63
N LYS A 284 15.83 -0.82 -0.11
CA LYS A 284 15.08 -1.97 0.37
C LYS A 284 14.40 -1.64 1.69
N ALA A 285 13.34 -2.37 2.03
CA ALA A 285 12.63 -2.16 3.29
C ALA A 285 13.54 -2.32 4.52
N SER A 286 14.40 -3.33 4.54
CA SER A 286 15.37 -3.55 5.62
C SER A 286 16.37 -2.40 5.76
N GLU A 287 16.81 -1.81 4.66
CA GLU A 287 17.71 -0.65 4.65
C GLU A 287 16.98 0.63 5.09
N ALA A 288 15.72 0.78 4.67
CA ALA A 288 14.89 1.93 5.06
C ALA A 288 14.62 1.96 6.56
N VAL A 289 14.42 0.80 7.22
CA VAL A 289 14.27 0.69 8.69
C VAL A 289 15.46 1.31 9.43
N GLU A 290 16.67 1.12 8.91
CA GLU A 290 17.92 1.59 9.52
C GLU A 290 18.34 2.99 9.06
N HIS A 291 17.51 3.69 8.29
CA HIS A 291 17.83 5.01 7.75
C HIS A 291 18.04 6.05 8.86
N ASN A 292 18.95 7.02 8.64
CA ASN A 292 19.27 8.09 9.59
C ASN A 292 18.06 8.95 10.03
N TYR A 293 16.94 8.89 9.31
CA TYR A 293 15.70 9.53 9.74
C TYR A 293 15.11 8.91 11.02
N PHE A 294 15.40 7.62 11.24
CA PHE A 294 14.88 6.84 12.36
C PHE A 294 15.86 6.70 13.53
N GLN A 295 17.08 7.21 13.40
CA GLN A 295 18.06 7.36 14.49
C GLN A 295 17.76 8.65 15.25
#